data_AF-A0A2A3XWK5-F1
#
_entry.id   AF-A0A2A3XWK5-F1
#
_cell.length_a   1.000
_cell.length_b   1.000
_cell.length_c   1.000
_cell.angle_alpha   90.00
_cell.angle_beta   90.00
_cell.angle_gamma   90.00
#
_symmetry.space_group_name_H-M   'P 1'
#
loop_
_entity.id
_entity.type
_entity.pdbx_description
1 polymer ?
#
loop_
_entity_poly.entity_id
_entity_poly.type
_entity_poly.pdbx_seq_one_letter_code
_entity_poly.pdbx_strand_id
1 'polypeptide(L)'
;MAQLLAQKPANDAEALFERASLHDYLGEEALAIGPYRAAMAGTLSEQKLSEARIQLASTLRNVGEFQEAIKLLRAVGPDSSLHRDAQAFLALALHDAGEGTAALRVALQALAPSLALYARPVHDYADELHAE
;
A
#
# COMPACT_ATOMS: atom_id res chain seq x y z
N MET A 1 -20.28 -3.34 -12.78
CA MET A 1 -19.22 -4.06 -12.05
C MET A 1 -19.72 -5.36 -11.44
N ALA A 2 -20.66 -5.34 -10.50
CA ALA A 2 -21.15 -6.54 -9.79
C ALA A 2 -21.64 -7.69 -10.70
N GLN A 3 -22.41 -7.40 -11.75
CA GLN A 3 -22.88 -8.43 -12.72
C GLN A 3 -21.77 -9.06 -13.58
N LEU A 4 -20.63 -8.39 -13.76
CA LEU A 4 -19.50 -8.90 -14.53
C LEU A 4 -18.65 -9.85 -13.68
N LEU A 5 -18.50 -9.54 -12.39
CA LEU A 5 -17.80 -10.39 -11.42
C LEU A 5 -18.52 -11.72 -11.17
N ALA A 6 -19.86 -11.73 -11.24
CA ALA A 6 -20.68 -12.93 -11.06
C ALA A 6 -20.47 -14.00 -12.16
N GLN A 7 -19.87 -13.65 -13.29
CA GLN A 7 -19.62 -14.57 -14.41
C GLN A 7 -18.24 -15.23 -14.35
N LYS A 8 -17.34 -14.75 -13.47
CA LYS A 8 -16.02 -15.35 -13.23
C LYS A 8 -16.13 -16.43 -12.14
N PRO A 9 -15.25 -17.46 -12.16
CA PRO A 9 -15.16 -18.42 -11.07
C PRO A 9 -14.98 -17.71 -9.72
N ALA A 10 -15.64 -18.20 -8.66
CA ALA A 10 -15.60 -17.56 -7.34
C ALA A 10 -14.17 -17.41 -6.75
N ASN A 11 -13.20 -18.16 -7.28
CA ASN A 11 -11.79 -18.13 -6.88
C ASN A 11 -10.87 -17.45 -7.90
N ASP A 12 -11.41 -16.75 -8.91
CA ASP A 12 -10.62 -15.93 -9.82
C ASP A 12 -9.97 -14.77 -9.06
N ALA A 13 -8.65 -14.70 -9.08
CA ALA A 13 -7.89 -13.76 -8.25
C ALA A 13 -8.22 -12.29 -8.57
N GLU A 14 -8.43 -11.95 -9.85
CA GLU A 14 -8.85 -10.61 -10.23
C GLU A 14 -10.27 -10.31 -9.73
N ALA A 15 -11.21 -11.24 -9.87
CA ALA A 15 -12.56 -11.05 -9.38
C ALA A 15 -12.60 -10.85 -7.85
N LEU A 16 -11.75 -11.59 -7.12
CA LEU A 16 -11.58 -11.42 -5.68
C LEU A 16 -11.01 -10.04 -5.33
N PHE A 17 -10.00 -9.58 -6.07
CA PHE A 17 -9.44 -8.23 -5.92
C PHE A 17 -10.48 -7.15 -6.15
N GLU A 18 -11.22 -7.20 -7.26
CA GLU A 18 -12.22 -6.19 -7.59
C GLU A 18 -13.38 -6.17 -6.58
N ARG A 19 -13.75 -7.34 -6.04
CA ARG A 19 -14.71 -7.43 -4.92
C ARG A 19 -14.16 -6.79 -3.65
N ALA A 20 -12.88 -7.02 -3.35
CA ALA A 20 -12.21 -6.41 -2.21
C ALA A 20 -12.21 -4.88 -2.32
N SER A 21 -11.79 -4.36 -3.48
CA SER A 21 -11.79 -2.93 -3.79
C SER A 21 -13.17 -2.29 -3.72
N LEU A 22 -14.23 -3.02 -4.08
CA LEU A 22 -15.59 -2.53 -3.91
C LEU A 22 -15.97 -2.39 -2.42
N HIS A 23 -15.66 -3.38 -1.59
CA HIS A 23 -15.90 -3.29 -0.14
C HIS A 23 -15.11 -2.14 0.49
N ASP A 24 -13.83 -1.99 0.12
CA ASP A 24 -12.97 -0.91 0.62
C ASP A 24 -13.51 0.48 0.21
N TYR A 25 -13.93 0.64 -1.05
CA TYR A 25 -14.55 1.88 -1.54
C TYR A 25 -15.86 2.24 -0.80
N LEU A 26 -16.60 1.23 -0.33
CA LEU A 26 -17.83 1.41 0.44
C LEU A 26 -17.59 1.65 1.94
N GLY A 27 -16.33 1.65 2.41
CA GLY A 27 -16.00 1.76 3.82
C GLY A 27 -16.35 0.50 4.62
N GLU A 28 -16.31 -0.66 3.96
CA GLU A 28 -16.56 -1.96 4.57
C GLU A 28 -15.23 -2.71 4.77
N GLU A 29 -14.29 -2.11 5.51
CA GLU A 29 -12.89 -2.57 5.57
C GLU A 29 -12.78 -4.03 6.02
N ALA A 30 -13.54 -4.44 7.03
CA ALA A 30 -13.55 -5.80 7.53
C ALA A 30 -13.96 -6.84 6.46
N LEU A 31 -14.86 -6.45 5.55
CA LEU A 31 -15.30 -7.30 4.44
C LEU A 31 -14.30 -7.31 3.27
N ALA A 32 -13.47 -6.28 3.14
CA ALA A 32 -12.46 -6.18 2.09
C ALA A 32 -11.21 -7.05 2.35
N ILE A 33 -10.80 -7.21 3.62
CA ILE A 33 -9.54 -7.89 3.99
C ILE A 33 -9.46 -9.33 3.47
N GLY A 34 -10.49 -10.14 3.71
CA GLY A 34 -10.51 -11.55 3.30
C GLY A 34 -10.36 -11.73 1.79
N PRO A 35 -11.20 -11.05 0.97
CA PRO A 35 -11.08 -11.04 -0.48
C PRO A 35 -9.70 -10.59 -1.00
N TYR A 36 -9.08 -9.55 -0.43
CA TYR A 36 -7.72 -9.14 -0.83
C TYR A 36 -6.69 -10.24 -0.57
N ARG A 37 -6.69 -10.84 0.63
CA ARG A 37 -5.75 -11.93 0.96
C ARG A 37 -5.94 -13.12 0.04
N ALA A 38 -7.19 -13.48 -0.28
CA ALA A 38 -7.50 -14.55 -1.20
C ALA A 38 -7.04 -14.24 -2.63
N ALA A 39 -7.22 -13.00 -3.10
CA ALA A 39 -6.71 -12.56 -4.41
C ALA A 39 -5.19 -12.67 -4.49
N MET A 40 -4.47 -12.21 -3.46
CA MET A 40 -3.01 -12.26 -3.39
C MET A 40 -2.44 -13.69 -3.25
N ALA A 41 -3.23 -14.63 -2.73
CA ALA A 41 -2.86 -16.04 -2.68
C ALA A 41 -3.06 -16.77 -4.02
N GLY A 42 -3.84 -16.18 -4.93
CA GLY A 42 -4.01 -16.67 -6.30
C GLY A 42 -2.95 -16.10 -7.26
N THR A 43 -3.25 -16.15 -8.55
CA THR A 43 -2.37 -15.64 -9.60
C THR A 43 -2.82 -14.24 -10.04
N LEU A 44 -2.05 -13.22 -9.68
CA LEU A 44 -2.20 -11.85 -10.16
C LEU A 44 -1.00 -11.48 -11.03
N SER A 45 -1.17 -10.54 -11.96
CA SER A 45 -0.03 -9.88 -12.60
C SER A 45 0.79 -9.11 -11.54
N GLU A 46 2.07 -8.88 -11.78
CA GLU A 46 2.95 -8.18 -10.82
C GLU A 46 2.43 -6.77 -10.48
N GLN A 47 1.90 -6.06 -11.46
CA GLN A 47 1.27 -4.76 -11.27
C GLN A 47 0.03 -4.88 -10.38
N LYS A 48 -0.87 -5.82 -10.67
CA LYS A 48 -2.09 -6.04 -9.89
C LYS A 48 -1.80 -6.53 -8.47
N LEU A 49 -0.74 -7.31 -8.27
CA LEU A 49 -0.26 -7.70 -6.95
C LEU A 49 0.27 -6.50 -6.16
N SER A 50 0.93 -5.54 -6.81
CA SER A 50 1.33 -4.27 -6.18
C SER A 50 0.11 -3.42 -5.79
N GLU A 51 -0.90 -3.32 -6.66
CA GLU A 51 -2.18 -2.66 -6.34
C GLU A 51 -2.89 -3.32 -5.15
N ALA A 52 -2.91 -4.65 -5.10
CA ALA A 52 -3.54 -5.41 -4.01
C ALA A 52 -2.82 -5.19 -2.68
N ARG A 53 -1.48 -5.15 -2.69
CA ARG A 53 -0.67 -4.86 -1.50
C ARG A 53 -0.96 -3.46 -0.95
N ILE A 54 -0.99 -2.44 -1.82
CA ILE A 54 -1.22 -1.05 -1.41
C ILE A 54 -2.62 -0.90 -0.82
N GLN A 55 -3.65 -1.39 -1.52
CA GLN A 55 -5.03 -1.25 -1.05
C GLN A 55 -5.28 -2.04 0.23
N LEU A 56 -4.87 -3.31 0.30
CA LEU A 56 -5.00 -4.08 1.54
C LEU A 56 -4.25 -3.42 2.70
N ALA A 57 -3.07 -2.84 2.47
CA ALA A 57 -2.35 -2.13 3.52
C ALA A 57 -3.10 -0.87 3.99
N SER A 58 -3.74 -0.13 3.07
CA SER A 58 -4.61 1.00 3.42
C SER A 58 -5.80 0.55 4.28
N THR A 59 -6.49 -0.54 3.88
CA THR A 59 -7.57 -1.15 4.65
C THR A 59 -7.11 -1.58 6.05
N LEU A 60 -5.96 -2.25 6.14
CA LEU A 60 -5.38 -2.72 7.42
C LEU A 60 -5.01 -1.56 8.34
N ARG A 61 -4.46 -0.48 7.79
CA ARG A 61 -4.17 0.75 8.54
C ARG A 61 -5.45 1.32 9.16
N ASN A 62 -6.55 1.39 8.41
CA ASN A 62 -7.82 1.93 8.93
C ASN A 62 -8.39 1.11 10.10
N VAL A 63 -8.12 -0.19 10.16
CA VAL A 63 -8.56 -1.07 11.26
C VAL A 63 -7.53 -1.25 12.38
N GLY A 64 -6.40 -0.53 12.34
CA GLY A 64 -5.36 -0.57 13.38
C GLY A 64 -4.28 -1.63 13.23
N GLU A 65 -4.28 -2.39 12.13
CA GLU A 65 -3.32 -3.49 11.87
C GLU A 65 -2.04 -2.96 11.19
N PHE A 66 -1.40 -1.97 11.82
CA PHE A 66 -0.34 -1.16 11.20
C PHE A 66 0.89 -1.98 10.77
N GLN A 67 1.32 -2.94 11.58
CA GLN A 67 2.54 -3.72 11.31
C GLN A 67 2.38 -4.61 10.07
N GLU A 68 1.19 -5.16 9.83
CA GLU A 68 0.94 -5.92 8.61
C GLU A 68 0.83 -5.00 7.39
N ALA A 69 0.20 -3.82 7.54
CA ALA A 69 0.20 -2.80 6.50
C ALA A 69 1.64 -2.41 6.08
N ILE A 70 2.52 -2.13 7.05
CA ILE A 70 3.94 -1.81 6.81
C ILE A 70 4.64 -2.94 6.03
N LYS A 71 4.43 -4.20 6.43
CA LYS A 71 5.04 -5.36 5.77
C LYS A 71 4.61 -5.46 4.30
N LEU A 72 3.33 -5.26 4.01
CA LEU A 72 2.81 -5.30 2.64
C LEU A 72 3.38 -4.19 1.76
N LEU A 73 3.49 -2.98 2.32
CA LEU A 73 3.99 -1.81 1.59
C LEU A 73 5.49 -1.92 1.29
N ARG A 74 6.28 -2.45 2.24
CA ARG A 74 7.71 -2.76 2.01
C ARG A 74 7.93 -3.83 0.94
N ALA A 75 6.94 -4.69 0.67
CA ALA A 75 7.03 -5.71 -0.37
C ALA A 75 6.80 -5.16 -1.80
N VAL A 76 6.41 -3.88 -1.94
CA VAL A 76 6.35 -3.20 -3.25
C VAL A 76 7.74 -2.67 -3.59
N GLY A 77 8.48 -3.47 -4.35
CA GLY A 77 9.87 -3.19 -4.71
C GLY A 77 10.06 -1.94 -5.59
N PRO A 78 11.30 -1.44 -5.70
CA PRO A 78 11.64 -0.21 -6.43
C PRO A 78 11.37 -0.29 -7.94
N ASP A 79 11.34 -1.49 -8.52
CA ASP A 79 11.04 -1.71 -9.94
C ASP A 79 9.54 -1.61 -10.27
N SER A 80 8.67 -1.58 -9.25
CA SER A 80 7.24 -1.39 -9.46
C SER A 80 6.95 0.05 -9.89
N SER A 81 6.09 0.22 -10.90
CA SER A 81 5.57 1.55 -11.26
C SER A 81 4.79 2.22 -10.13
N LEU A 82 4.33 1.44 -9.13
CA LEU A 82 3.60 1.90 -7.95
C LEU A 82 4.50 2.05 -6.71
N HIS A 83 5.82 2.01 -6.86
CA HIS A 83 6.72 2.08 -5.71
C HIS A 83 6.55 3.38 -4.91
N ARG A 84 6.43 4.54 -5.59
CA ARG A 84 6.25 5.84 -4.91
C ARG A 84 4.90 5.92 -4.20
N ASP A 85 3.85 5.39 -4.80
CA ASP A 85 2.53 5.24 -4.18
C ASP A 85 2.65 4.42 -2.88
N ALA A 86 3.32 3.27 -2.94
CA ALA A 86 3.57 2.45 -1.76
C ALA A 86 4.40 3.17 -0.69
N GLN A 87 5.40 3.99 -1.05
CA GLN A 87 6.15 4.78 -0.08
C GLN A 87 5.27 5.82 0.64
N ALA A 88 4.34 6.45 -0.06
CA ALA A 88 3.40 7.39 0.55
C ALA A 88 2.51 6.69 1.60
N PHE A 89 1.92 5.54 1.25
CA PHE A 89 1.15 4.75 2.21
C PHE A 89 2.01 4.17 3.34
N LEU A 90 3.29 3.84 3.07
CA LEU A 90 4.21 3.35 4.09
C LEU A 90 4.49 4.41 5.14
N ALA A 91 4.71 5.67 4.72
CA ALA A 91 4.86 6.78 5.65
C ALA A 91 3.63 6.94 6.55
N LEU A 92 2.41 6.84 5.99
CA LEU A 92 1.17 6.90 6.77
C LEU A 92 1.05 5.74 7.78
N ALA A 93 1.36 4.51 7.35
CA ALA A 93 1.30 3.35 8.24
C ALA A 93 2.35 3.39 9.37
N LEU A 94 3.57 3.87 9.06
CA LEU A 94 4.62 4.09 10.05
C LEU A 94 4.22 5.17 11.07
N HIS A 95 3.61 6.27 10.60
CA HIS A 95 3.14 7.33 11.49
C HIS A 95 2.10 6.81 12.49
N ASP A 96 1.09 6.09 11.99
CA ASP A 96 0.03 5.52 12.85
C ASP A 96 0.57 4.44 13.81
N ALA A 97 1.65 3.75 13.44
CA ALA A 97 2.36 2.83 14.31
C ALA A 97 3.23 3.51 15.39
N GLY A 98 3.30 4.85 15.40
CA GLY A 98 4.16 5.63 16.30
C GLY A 98 5.61 5.76 15.84
N GLU A 99 5.96 5.26 14.65
CA GLU A 99 7.30 5.34 14.07
C GLU A 99 7.50 6.65 13.28
N GLY A 100 7.23 7.79 13.93
CA GLY A 100 7.14 9.10 13.28
C GLY A 100 8.41 9.53 12.53
N THR A 101 9.60 9.28 13.09
CA THR A 101 10.87 9.60 12.42
C THR A 101 11.08 8.76 11.15
N ALA A 102 10.75 7.47 11.20
CA ALA A 102 10.83 6.59 10.04
C ALA A 102 9.80 7.00 8.96
N ALA A 103 8.59 7.39 9.38
CA ALA A 103 7.57 7.91 8.48
C ALA A 103 8.05 9.17 7.73
N LEU A 104 8.62 10.14 8.45
CA LEU A 104 9.13 11.37 7.86
C LEU A 104 10.28 11.10 6.89
N ARG A 105 11.21 10.22 7.26
CA ARG A 105 12.31 9.78 6.39
C ARG A 105 11.78 9.22 5.07
N VAL A 106 10.85 8.26 5.11
CA VAL A 106 10.24 7.66 3.92
C VAL A 106 9.55 8.71 3.05
N ALA A 107 8.76 9.61 3.66
CA ALA A 107 8.05 10.65 2.93
C ALA A 107 8.99 11.62 2.21
N LEU A 108 10.06 12.08 2.88
CA LEU A 108 11.03 13.00 2.29
C LEU A 108 11.87 12.34 1.19
N GLN A 109 12.29 11.09 1.38
CA GLN A 109 12.99 10.32 0.35
C GLN A 109 12.11 10.11 -0.90
N ALA A 110 10.80 9.86 -0.72
CA ALA A 110 9.86 9.74 -1.82
C ALA A 110 9.58 11.06 -2.54
N LEU A 111 9.55 12.18 -1.81
CA LEU A 111 9.31 13.52 -2.34
C LEU A 111 10.52 14.08 -3.09
N ALA A 112 11.74 13.88 -2.56
CA ALA A 112 12.97 14.51 -3.03
C ALA A 112 13.16 14.45 -4.57
N PRO A 113 12.92 13.32 -5.27
CA PRO A 113 13.06 13.25 -6.72
C PRO A 113 12.12 14.14 -7.54
N SER A 114 11.04 14.66 -6.95
CA SER A 114 10.09 15.59 -7.61
C SER A 114 10.42 17.06 -7.40
N LEU A 115 11.39 17.38 -6.53
CA LEU A 115 11.75 18.76 -6.22
C LEU A 115 12.69 19.34 -7.28
N ALA A 116 12.48 20.59 -7.65
CA ALA A 116 13.26 21.24 -8.71
C ALA A 116 14.68 21.67 -8.25
N LEU A 117 14.78 22.42 -7.14
CA LEU A 117 16.05 23.02 -6.68
C LEU A 117 16.65 22.35 -5.44
N TYR A 118 15.80 21.78 -4.58
CA TYR A 118 16.21 21.31 -3.25
C TYR A 118 16.12 19.78 -3.09
N ALA A 119 16.10 19.03 -4.20
CA ALA A 119 16.04 17.56 -4.18
C ALA A 119 17.16 16.95 -3.33
N ARG A 120 18.41 17.36 -3.58
CA ARG A 120 19.58 16.85 -2.86
C ARG A 120 19.56 17.22 -1.37
N PRO A 121 19.44 18.50 -0.96
CA PRO A 121 19.35 18.82 0.47
C PRO A 121 18.23 18.09 1.22
N VAL A 122 17.05 17.94 0.61
CA VAL A 122 15.94 17.21 1.24
C VAL A 122 16.24 15.72 1.39
N HIS A 123 16.89 15.11 0.39
CA HIS A 123 17.36 13.73 0.51
C HIS A 123 18.41 13.58 1.64
N ASP A 124 19.40 14.48 1.67
CA ASP A 124 20.47 14.45 2.68
C ASP A 124 19.89 14.58 4.10
N TYR A 125 18.95 15.52 4.34
CA TYR A 125 18.28 15.64 5.64
C TYR A 125 17.42 14.42 5.99
N ALA A 126 16.81 13.76 5.00
CA ALA A 126 16.05 12.55 5.27
C ALA A 126 16.97 11.41 5.79
N ASP A 127 18.20 11.32 5.30
CA ASP A 127 19.17 10.30 5.73
C ASP A 127 19.65 10.52 7.18
N GLU A 128 19.71 11.79 7.63
CA GLU A 128 20.08 12.22 8.99
C GLU A 128 18.98 11.96 10.05
N LEU A 129 17.75 11.62 9.65
CA LEU A 129 16.63 11.41 10.57
C LEU A 129 16.74 10.10 11.36
N HIS A 130 17.39 10.09 12.51
CA HIS A 130 17.53 8.89 13.36
C HIS A 130 16.40 8.78 14.40
N ALA A 131 15.90 7.56 14.63
CA ALA A 131 14.99 7.30 15.74
C ALA A 131 15.71 7.61 17.06
N GLU A 132 15.02 8.28 17.99
CA GLU A 132 15.50 8.53 19.36
C GLU A 132 15.67 7.23 20.16
#